data_AF-A0A6A4HS35-F1
#
_entry.id   AF-A0A6A4HS35-F1
#
_cell.length_a   1.000
_cell.length_b   1.000
_cell.length_c   1.000
_cell.angle_alpha   90.00
_cell.angle_beta   90.00
_cell.angle_gamma   90.00
#
_symmetry.space_group_name_H-M   'P 1'
#
loop_
_entity.id
_entity.type
_entity.pdbx_description
1 polymer ?
#
loop_
_entity_poly.entity_id
_entity_poly.type
_entity_poly.pdbx_seq_one_letter_code
_entity_poly.pdbx_strand_id
1 'polypeptide(L)'
;MAAAPPATLRFITPDKSEIVVLALGVHNYKRWGDIVTNDQKTGLQINGEYYNSGFRASAREAQLAEYSVKNAQGRNFQLKYVEPNGNNLKVQFIIG
;
A
#
# COMPACT_ATOMS: atom_id res chain seq x y z
N MET A 1 15.00 -15.19 7.45
CA MET A 1 13.79 -15.45 6.64
C MET A 1 13.68 -14.34 5.61
N ALA A 2 13.64 -14.66 4.32
CA ALA A 2 13.38 -13.65 3.29
C ALA A 2 11.98 -13.07 3.53
N ALA A 3 11.86 -11.75 3.62
CA ALA A 3 10.57 -11.10 3.67
C ALA A 3 9.86 -11.36 2.34
N ALA A 4 8.63 -11.90 2.38
CA ALA A 4 7.84 -12.05 1.17
C ALA A 4 7.52 -10.66 0.60
N PRO A 5 7.61 -10.47 -0.72
CA PRO A 5 7.21 -9.20 -1.33
C PRO A 5 5.74 -8.90 -1.01
N PRO A 6 5.33 -7.61 -0.87
CA PRO A 6 3.92 -7.29 -0.68
C PRO A 6 3.13 -7.72 -1.90
N ALA A 7 1.82 -7.81 -1.72
CA ALA A 7 0.90 -7.74 -2.84
C ALA A 7 0.65 -6.26 -3.19
N THR A 8 0.59 -5.95 -4.48
CA THR A 8 0.16 -4.63 -4.97
C THR A 8 -1.11 -4.76 -5.78
N LEU A 9 -2.12 -3.95 -5.46
CA LEU A 9 -3.39 -3.84 -6.17
C LEU A 9 -3.46 -2.46 -6.80
N ARG A 10 -3.57 -2.39 -8.14
CA ARG A 10 -3.63 -1.13 -8.88
C ARG A 10 -5.04 -0.86 -9.37
N PHE A 11 -5.60 0.28 -8.98
CA PHE A 11 -6.91 0.77 -9.40
C PHE A 11 -6.71 1.99 -10.30
N ILE A 12 -7.50 2.05 -11.37
CA ILE A 12 -7.43 3.12 -12.36
C ILE A 12 -8.87 3.47 -12.74
N THR A 13 -9.19 4.75 -12.81
CA THR A 13 -10.48 5.20 -13.34
C THR A 13 -10.58 4.89 -14.84
N PRO A 14 -11.79 4.69 -15.40
CA PRO A 14 -11.93 4.39 -16.82
C PRO A 14 -11.28 5.41 -17.77
N ASP A 15 -11.29 6.69 -17.38
CA ASP A 15 -10.68 7.82 -18.09
C ASP A 15 -9.18 8.00 -17.80
N LYS A 16 -8.61 7.17 -16.92
CA LYS A 16 -7.20 7.21 -16.46
C LYS A 16 -6.78 8.52 -15.78
N SER A 17 -7.74 9.32 -15.31
CA SER A 17 -7.47 10.58 -14.60
C SER A 17 -6.94 10.36 -13.18
N GLU A 18 -7.30 9.24 -12.55
CA GLU A 18 -6.83 8.86 -11.21
C GLU A 18 -6.25 7.44 -11.21
N ILE A 19 -5.06 7.30 -10.62
CA ILE A 19 -4.38 6.02 -10.41
C ILE A 19 -3.99 5.93 -8.94
N VAL A 20 -4.29 4.79 -8.33
CA VAL A 20 -3.88 4.46 -6.97
C VAL A 20 -3.37 3.03 -6.90
N VAL A 21 -2.30 2.82 -6.14
CA VAL A 21 -1.76 1.50 -5.81
C VAL A 21 -1.86 1.29 -4.32
N LEU A 22 -2.51 0.21 -3.91
CA LEU A 22 -2.51 -0.30 -2.54
C LEU A 22 -1.42 -1.36 -2.43
N ALA A 23 -0.49 -1.19 -1.49
CA ALA A 23 0.51 -2.19 -1.12
C ALA A 23 0.17 -2.79 0.25
N LEU A 24 0.17 -4.12 0.35
CA LEU A 24 -0.12 -4.85 1.59
C LEU A 24 0.92 -5.94 1.81
N GLY A 25 1.39 -6.10 3.04
CA GLY A 25 2.29 -7.19 3.37
C GLY A 25 2.50 -7.40 4.87
N VAL A 26 3.43 -8.30 5.17
CA VAL A 26 3.88 -8.58 6.54
C VAL A 26 5.39 -8.37 6.59
N HIS A 27 5.85 -7.57 7.53
CA HIS A 27 7.25 -7.33 7.79
C HIS A 27 7.51 -7.58 9.28
N ASN A 28 8.56 -8.35 9.63
CA ASN A 28 8.88 -8.71 11.02
C ASN A 28 7.65 -9.10 11.85
N TYR A 29 6.83 -10.01 11.30
CA TYR A 29 5.62 -10.58 11.91
C TYR A 29 4.46 -9.59 12.16
N LYS A 30 4.55 -8.36 11.66
CA LYS A 30 3.46 -7.38 11.71
C LYS A 30 3.03 -6.99 10.30
N ARG A 31 1.73 -6.86 10.12
CA ARG A 31 1.11 -6.17 8.98
C ARG A 31 1.74 -4.81 8.71
N TRP A 32 1.76 -4.44 7.44
CA TRP A 32 2.00 -3.09 6.99
C TRP A 32 1.13 -2.82 5.75
N GLY A 33 0.91 -1.55 5.46
CA GLY A 33 0.27 -1.13 4.22
C GLY A 33 0.73 0.26 3.82
N ASP A 34 0.69 0.53 2.52
CA ASP A 34 0.98 1.84 1.95
C ASP A 34 0.02 2.11 0.77
N ILE A 35 -0.20 3.39 0.47
CA ILE A 35 -1.01 3.84 -0.66
C ILE A 35 -0.18 4.81 -1.49
N VAL A 36 0.04 4.46 -2.75
CA VAL A 36 0.72 5.33 -3.71
C VAL A 36 -0.31 5.96 -4.63
N THR A 37 -0.37 7.29 -4.61
CA THR A 37 -1.17 8.09 -5.55
C THR A 37 -0.24 8.89 -6.46
N ASN A 38 -0.78 9.43 -7.56
CA ASN A 38 -0.08 10.33 -8.47
C ASN A 38 1.20 9.75 -9.12
N ASP A 39 1.30 8.43 -9.25
CA ASP A 39 2.42 7.74 -9.91
C ASP A 39 1.86 6.84 -11.03
N GLN A 40 2.43 6.96 -12.23
CA GLN A 40 2.00 6.21 -13.42
C GLN A 40 2.57 4.78 -13.47
N LYS A 41 3.50 4.46 -12.58
CA LYS A 41 4.12 3.14 -12.48
C LYS A 41 3.09 2.02 -12.33
N THR A 42 3.45 0.87 -12.86
CA THR A 42 2.69 -0.38 -12.68
C THR A 42 2.84 -0.90 -11.24
N GLY A 43 1.94 -1.79 -10.83
CA GLY A 43 2.03 -2.44 -9.52
C GLY A 43 3.35 -3.20 -9.31
N LEU A 44 3.93 -3.76 -10.37
CA LEU A 44 5.23 -4.46 -10.33
C LEU A 44 6.39 -3.50 -10.05
N GLN A 45 6.42 -2.36 -10.74
CA GLN A 45 7.45 -1.33 -10.52
C GLN A 45 7.37 -0.78 -9.09
N ILE A 46 6.17 -0.45 -8.61
CA ILE A 46 5.95 0.03 -7.23
C ILE A 46 6.35 -1.03 -6.20
N ASN A 47 6.07 -2.32 -6.44
CA ASN A 47 6.43 -3.39 -5.52
C ASN A 47 7.95 -3.46 -5.24
N GLY A 48 8.76 -3.29 -6.29
CA GLY A 48 10.21 -3.29 -6.18
C GLY A 48 10.78 -2.17 -5.30
N GLU A 49 10.06 -1.05 -5.13
CA GLU A 49 10.53 0.12 -4.36
C GLU A 49 10.50 -0.09 -2.84
N TYR A 50 9.86 -1.15 -2.34
CA TYR A 50 9.78 -1.45 -0.90
C TYR A 50 10.94 -2.33 -0.38
N TYR A 51 11.83 -2.81 -1.26
CA TYR A 51 12.98 -3.65 -0.93
C TYR A 51 14.27 -3.16 -1.56
N ASN A 52 15.38 -3.84 -1.23
CA ASN A 52 16.70 -3.58 -1.80
C ASN A 52 17.14 -2.11 -1.65
N SER A 53 16.93 -1.55 -0.45
CA SER A 53 17.18 -0.13 -0.14
C SER A 53 16.37 0.85 -1.00
N GLY A 54 15.23 0.42 -1.53
CA GLY A 54 14.28 1.28 -2.22
C GLY A 54 13.71 2.36 -1.30
N PHE A 55 13.40 3.52 -1.86
CA PHE A 55 13.00 4.70 -1.10
C PHE A 55 11.67 4.56 -0.33
N ARG A 56 10.87 3.51 -0.62
CA ARG A 56 9.63 3.19 0.12
C ARG A 56 9.84 2.15 1.22
N ALA A 57 11.06 1.66 1.44
CA ALA A 57 11.37 0.70 2.50
C ALA A 57 10.91 1.19 3.89
N SER A 58 10.99 2.50 4.14
CA SER A 58 10.54 3.11 5.40
C SER A 58 9.03 2.94 5.64
N ALA A 59 8.19 2.96 4.61
CA ALA A 59 6.75 2.72 4.74
C ALA A 59 6.45 1.28 5.18
N ARG A 60 7.20 0.30 4.65
CA ARG A 60 7.15 -1.10 5.10
C ARG A 60 7.61 -1.24 6.55
N GLU A 61 8.69 -0.57 6.90
CA GLU A 61 9.31 -0.63 8.24
C GLU A 61 8.46 0.03 9.33
N ALA A 62 7.63 1.01 8.96
CA ALA A 62 6.69 1.65 9.87
C ALA A 62 5.57 0.72 10.36
N GLN A 63 5.28 -0.38 9.64
CA GLN A 63 4.30 -1.40 10.06
C GLN A 63 2.93 -0.80 10.44
N LEU A 64 2.45 0.17 9.65
CA LEU A 64 1.21 0.89 9.93
C LEU A 64 -0.02 -0.01 9.81
N ALA A 65 -0.93 0.09 10.78
CA ALA A 65 -2.25 -0.55 10.74
C ALA A 65 -3.29 0.30 10.00
N GLU A 66 -3.02 1.58 9.83
CA GLU A 66 -3.84 2.52 9.09
C GLU A 66 -2.97 3.54 8.38
N TYR A 67 -3.40 3.98 7.21
CA TYR A 67 -2.76 5.03 6.45
C TYR A 67 -3.80 5.73 5.59
N SER A 68 -3.68 7.05 5.48
CA SER A 68 -4.59 7.88 4.68
C SER A 68 -3.78 8.90 3.90
N VAL A 69 -4.11 9.08 2.63
CA VAL A 69 -3.43 10.02 1.74
C VAL A 69 -4.42 10.61 0.74
N LYS A 70 -4.22 11.88 0.37
CA LYS A 70 -4.96 12.52 -0.72
C LYS A 70 -4.17 12.47 -2.02
N ASN A 71 -4.85 12.26 -3.15
CA ASN A 71 -4.23 12.48 -4.46
C ASN A 71 -4.19 13.98 -4.82
N ALA A 72 -3.62 14.30 -5.99
CA ALA A 72 -3.49 15.68 -6.47
C ALA A 72 -4.85 16.36 -6.70
N GLN A 73 -5.91 15.58 -6.98
CA GLN A 73 -7.29 16.03 -7.14
C GLN A 73 -8.02 16.21 -5.79
N GLY A 74 -7.37 15.88 -4.67
CA GLY A 74 -7.94 16.02 -3.33
C GLY A 74 -8.78 14.85 -2.84
N ARG A 75 -8.97 13.80 -3.65
CA ARG A 75 -9.66 12.57 -3.24
C ARG A 75 -8.85 11.85 -2.17
N ASN A 76 -9.52 11.42 -1.11
CA ASN A 76 -8.87 10.67 -0.02
C ASN A 76 -8.91 9.16 -0.27
N PHE A 77 -7.79 8.50 0.05
CA PHE A 77 -7.67 7.05 0.05
C PHE A 77 -7.20 6.62 1.43
N GLN A 78 -7.84 5.58 1.97
CA GLN A 78 -7.50 5.06 3.29
C GLN A 78 -7.40 3.54 3.28
N LEU A 79 -6.39 3.03 3.98
CA LEU A 79 -6.32 1.63 4.39
C LEU A 79 -6.51 1.56 5.90
N LYS A 80 -7.25 0.57 6.38
CA LYS A 80 -7.45 0.31 7.81
C LYS A 80 -7.55 -1.20 8.08
N TYR A 81 -6.58 -1.74 8.79
CA TYR A 81 -6.64 -3.11 9.29
C TYR A 81 -7.67 -3.19 10.42
N VAL A 82 -8.78 -3.89 10.19
CA VAL A 82 -9.82 -4.15 11.19
C VAL A 82 -9.47 -5.35 12.07
N GLU A 83 -8.66 -6.27 11.55
CA GLU A 83 -8.00 -7.33 12.32
C GLU A 83 -6.48 -7.18 12.12
N PRO A 84 -5.79 -6.38 12.95
CA PRO A 84 -4.39 -6.01 12.72
C PRO A 84 -3.38 -7.02 13.29
N ASN A 85 -3.81 -8.08 13.97
CA ASN A 85 -2.93 -8.99 14.68
C ASN A 85 -3.17 -10.45 14.26
N GLY A 86 -2.20 -11.31 14.55
CA GLY A 86 -2.23 -12.72 14.18
C GLY A 86 -2.05 -12.92 12.67
N ASN A 87 -2.51 -14.07 12.18
CA ASN A 87 -2.21 -14.52 10.82
C ASN A 87 -3.37 -14.30 9.85
N ASN A 88 -4.58 -14.08 10.38
CA ASN A 88 -5.81 -13.88 9.60
C ASN A 88 -6.16 -12.38 9.57
N LEU A 89 -5.30 -11.61 8.92
CA LEU A 89 -5.45 -10.16 8.82
C LEU A 89 -6.66 -9.78 7.96
N LYS A 90 -7.37 -8.73 8.36
CA LYS A 90 -8.47 -8.15 7.59
C LYS A 90 -8.24 -6.65 7.43
N VAL A 91 -8.38 -6.16 6.21
CA VAL A 91 -8.16 -4.76 5.85
C VAL A 91 -9.33 -4.21 5.04
N GLN A 92 -9.72 -2.98 5.36
CA GLN A 92 -10.61 -2.17 4.54
C GLN A 92 -9.76 -1.21 3.72
N PHE A 93 -10.07 -1.12 2.43
CA PHE A 93 -9.59 -0.06 1.55
C PHE A 93 -10.77 0.82 1.16
N ILE A 94 -10.67 2.10 1.51
CA ILE A 94 -11.76 3.08 1.40
C ILE A 94 -11.32 4.12 0.38
N ILE A 95 -12.11 4.28 -0.68
CA ILE A 95 -11.95 5.29 -1.72
C ILE A 95 -13.05 6.33 -1.47
N GLY A 96 -12.65 7.54 -1.08
CA GLY A 96 -13.57 8.66 -0.79
C GLY A 96 -13.88 9.53 -2.00
#